data_AF-A0AA42YJJ8-F1
#
_entry.id   AF-A0AA42YJJ8-F1
#
_cell.length_a   1.000
_cell.length_b   1.000
_cell.length_c   1.000
_cell.angle_alpha   90.00
_cell.angle_beta   90.00
_cell.angle_gamma   90.00
#
_symmetry.space_group_name_H-M   'P 1'
#
loop_
_entity.id
_entity.type
_entity.pdbx_description
1 polymer ?
#
loop_
_entity_poly.entity_id
_entity_poly.type
_entity_poly.pdbx_seq_one_letter_code
_entity_poly.pdbx_strand_id
1 'polypeptide(L)'
;MSASSILRMLRPPRSAVWLVVGLLGGFSAGVFVALRWIAPAQSWMAAVGQGFMLTQMSFSQYEEADYPAAREALEDYLSYLEASRPRDERWKLDQHPMLSARELAWDKALTAGRLALLEEREGQSAAAMNFWARAEGYAREAHWKNPGRDNIRRFLNRLDGEPVPQPTAAAAGDG
;
A
#
# COMPACT_ATOMS: atom_id res chain seq x y z
N MET A 1 -65.01 -24.60 33.49
CA MET A 1 -63.81 -23.73 33.32
C MET A 1 -63.80 -23.26 31.88
N SER A 2 -63.83 -21.94 31.65
CA SER A 2 -64.07 -21.35 30.33
C SER A 2 -62.76 -21.08 29.59
N ALA A 3 -62.69 -21.47 28.31
CA ALA A 3 -61.52 -21.30 27.43
C ALA A 3 -61.08 -19.83 27.26
N SER A 4 -61.96 -18.87 27.58
CA SER A 4 -61.67 -17.44 27.53
C SER A 4 -60.70 -16.93 28.60
N SER A 5 -60.43 -17.72 29.65
CA SER A 5 -59.48 -17.34 30.71
C SER A 5 -58.01 -17.62 30.34
N ILE A 6 -57.74 -18.55 29.42
CA ILE A 6 -56.36 -18.95 29.04
C ILE A 6 -55.74 -17.91 28.08
N LEU A 7 -56.56 -17.25 27.25
CA LEU A 7 -56.09 -16.26 26.27
C LEU A 7 -55.69 -14.89 26.88
N ARG A 8 -56.09 -14.58 28.12
CA ARG A 8 -55.69 -13.33 28.80
C ARG A 8 -54.31 -13.37 29.46
N MET A 9 -53.71 -14.55 29.64
CA MET A 9 -52.39 -14.69 30.27
C MET A 9 -51.20 -14.45 29.32
N LEU A 10 -51.43 -14.27 28.02
CA LEU A 10 -50.37 -14.11 27.01
C LEU A 10 -50.22 -12.68 26.47
N ARG A 11 -50.80 -11.68 27.13
CA ARG A 11 -50.46 -10.28 26.80
C ARG A 11 -49.25 -9.86 27.64
N PRO A 12 -48.07 -9.67 27.02
CA PRO A 12 -46.92 -9.18 27.76
C PRO A 12 -47.26 -7.83 28.40
N PRO A 13 -46.76 -7.56 29.62
CA PRO A 13 -46.95 -6.26 30.24
C PRO A 13 -46.34 -5.19 29.32
N ARG A 14 -47.00 -4.04 29.19
CA ARG A 14 -46.57 -2.94 28.31
C ARG A 14 -45.10 -2.54 28.58
N SER A 15 -44.63 -2.69 29.82
CA SER A 15 -43.23 -2.48 30.20
C SER A 15 -42.25 -3.43 29.51
N ALA A 16 -42.60 -4.71 29.32
CA ALA A 16 -41.76 -5.67 28.61
C ALA A 16 -41.62 -5.32 27.12
N VAL A 17 -42.70 -4.81 26.51
CA VAL A 17 -42.66 -4.33 25.11
C VAL A 17 -41.71 -3.14 24.96
N TRP A 18 -41.77 -2.16 25.86
CA TRP A 18 -40.85 -1.02 25.85
C TRP A 18 -39.39 -1.41 26.10
N LEU A 19 -39.14 -2.41 26.94
CA LEU A 19 -37.80 -2.90 27.22
C LEU A 19 -37.19 -3.58 25.98
N VAL A 20 -37.97 -4.41 25.28
CA VAL A 20 -37.55 -5.04 24.02
C VAL A 20 -37.31 -3.99 22.93
N VAL A 21 -38.19 -3.00 22.79
CA VAL A 21 -38.00 -1.89 21.85
C VAL A 21 -36.74 -1.08 22.19
N GLY A 22 -36.50 -0.81 23.48
CA GLY A 22 -35.30 -0.11 23.94
C GLY A 22 -34.01 -0.88 23.66
N LEU A 23 -34.00 -2.20 23.90
CA LEU A 23 -32.87 -3.08 23.60
C LEU A 23 -32.58 -3.14 22.09
N LEU A 24 -33.61 -3.33 21.26
CA LEU A 24 -33.45 -3.36 19.81
C LEU A 24 -32.99 -1.99 19.27
N GLY A 25 -33.53 -0.90 19.81
CA GLY A 25 -33.12 0.46 19.48
C GLY A 25 -31.65 0.72 19.84
N GLY A 26 -31.24 0.37 21.06
CA GLY A 26 -29.87 0.51 21.53
C GLY A 26 -28.88 -0.34 20.72
N PHE A 27 -29.23 -1.60 20.43
CA PHE A 27 -28.42 -2.48 19.59
C PHE A 27 -28.27 -1.94 18.16
N SER A 28 -29.37 -1.51 17.55
CA SER A 28 -29.35 -0.95 16.19
C SER A 28 -28.53 0.33 16.12
N ALA A 29 -28.65 1.21 17.12
CA ALA A 29 -27.82 2.41 17.23
C ALA A 29 -26.33 2.06 17.40
N GLY A 30 -26.01 1.06 18.23
CA GLY A 30 -24.64 0.55 18.39
C GLY A 30 -24.05 0.01 17.09
N VAL A 31 -24.79 -0.84 16.37
CA VAL A 31 -24.36 -1.38 15.07
C VAL A 31 -24.18 -0.27 14.04
N PHE A 32 -25.10 0.70 13.99
CA PHE A 32 -24.98 1.84 13.08
C PHE A 32 -23.71 2.67 13.37
N VAL A 33 -23.42 2.97 14.63
CA VAL A 33 -22.21 3.69 15.02
C VAL A 33 -20.96 2.88 14.67
N ALA A 34 -20.94 1.58 14.95
CA ALA A 34 -19.81 0.71 14.63
C ALA A 34 -19.52 0.66 13.12
N LEU A 35 -20.55 0.46 12.30
CA LEU A 35 -20.40 0.43 10.84
C LEU A 35 -20.02 1.78 10.25
N ARG A 36 -20.54 2.88 10.82
CA ARG A 36 -20.33 4.22 10.26
C ARG A 36 -18.98 4.83 10.61
N TRP A 37 -18.42 4.50 11.78
CA TRP A 37 -17.22 5.14 12.32
C TRP A 37 -16.05 4.18 12.55
N ILE A 38 -16.31 2.95 13.00
CA ILE A 38 -15.25 1.99 13.37
C ILE A 38 -14.80 1.18 12.17
N ALA A 39 -15.73 0.66 11.37
CA ALA A 39 -15.39 -0.19 10.22
C ALA A 39 -14.45 0.50 9.19
N PRO A 40 -14.65 1.79 8.83
CA PRO A 40 -13.71 2.49 7.94
C PRO A 40 -12.32 2.69 8.56
N ALA A 41 -12.25 2.91 9.87
CA ALA A 41 -10.96 3.05 10.56
C ALA A 41 -10.21 1.71 10.62
N GLN A 42 -10.91 0.60 10.86
CA GLN A 42 -10.31 -0.74 10.85
C GLN A 42 -9.79 -1.13 9.46
N SER A 43 -10.57 -0.88 8.40
CA SER A 43 -10.11 -1.19 7.03
C SER A 43 -8.94 -0.29 6.61
N TRP A 44 -8.94 0.98 6.99
CA TRP A 44 -7.80 1.87 6.78
C TRP A 44 -6.56 1.38 7.53
N MET A 45 -6.67 1.02 8.81
CA MET A 45 -5.54 0.48 9.59
C MET A 45 -5.02 -0.83 9.00
N ALA A 46 -5.91 -1.72 8.54
CA ALA A 46 -5.51 -2.95 7.87
C ALA A 46 -4.75 -2.68 6.57
N ALA A 47 -5.23 -1.73 5.75
CA ALA A 47 -4.55 -1.32 4.52
C ALA A 47 -3.17 -0.67 4.80
N VAL A 48 -3.07 0.17 5.84
CA VAL A 48 -1.79 0.74 6.30
C VAL A 48 -0.84 -0.36 6.75
N GLY A 49 -1.33 -1.32 7.54
CA GLY A 49 -0.54 -2.45 8.02
C GLY A 49 -0.01 -3.30 6.87
N GLN A 50 -0.86 -3.62 5.88
CA GLN A 50 -0.45 -4.37 4.70
C GLN A 50 0.62 -3.61 3.89
N GLY A 51 0.39 -2.32 3.61
CA GLY A 51 1.36 -1.48 2.90
C GLY A 51 2.70 -1.43 3.61
N PHE A 52 2.70 -1.17 4.92
CA PHE A 52 3.91 -1.13 5.74
C PHE A 52 4.67 -2.46 5.74
N MET A 53 3.96 -3.58 5.91
CA MET A 53 4.56 -4.91 5.89
C MET A 53 5.20 -5.23 4.54
N LEU A 54 4.53 -4.93 3.42
CA LEU A 54 5.08 -5.13 2.08
C LEU A 54 6.30 -4.26 1.84
N THR A 55 6.24 -2.97 2.20
CA THR A 55 7.39 -2.07 2.12
C THR A 55 8.56 -2.64 2.92
N GLN A 56 8.36 -2.93 4.21
CA GLN A 56 9.42 -3.44 5.10
C GLN A 56 10.01 -4.76 4.61
N MET A 57 9.17 -5.72 4.19
CA MET A 57 9.64 -6.99 3.63
C MET A 57 10.45 -6.76 2.35
N SER A 58 9.97 -5.94 1.41
CA SER A 58 10.70 -5.68 0.16
C SER A 58 12.08 -5.07 0.40
N PHE A 59 12.21 -4.17 1.39
CA PHE A 59 13.48 -3.56 1.75
C PHE A 59 14.42 -4.54 2.44
N SER A 60 13.93 -5.26 3.45
CA SER A 60 14.72 -6.26 4.17
C SER A 60 15.20 -7.37 3.24
N GLN A 61 14.34 -7.90 2.36
CA GLN A 61 14.73 -8.93 1.39
C GLN A 61 15.70 -8.39 0.34
N TYR A 62 15.54 -7.15 -0.11
CA TYR A 62 16.48 -6.52 -1.05
C TYR A 62 17.89 -6.36 -0.47
N GLU A 63 18.00 -6.06 0.82
CA GLU A 63 19.30 -5.88 1.50
C GLU A 63 19.94 -7.20 1.93
N GLU A 64 19.14 -8.19 2.37
CA GLU A 64 19.65 -9.35 3.10
C GLU A 64 19.51 -10.70 2.38
N ALA A 65 18.62 -10.84 1.40
CA ALA A 65 18.28 -12.14 0.84
C ALA A 65 18.92 -12.45 -0.52
N ASP A 66 18.89 -13.74 -0.86
CA ASP A 66 19.28 -14.22 -2.19
C ASP A 66 18.39 -13.62 -3.28
N TYR A 67 18.97 -13.48 -4.49
CA TYR A 67 18.31 -12.89 -5.66
C TYR A 67 16.83 -13.25 -5.87
N PRO A 68 16.41 -14.53 -5.90
CA PRO A 68 15.01 -14.86 -6.21
C PRO A 68 14.03 -14.30 -5.18
N ALA A 69 14.38 -14.31 -3.89
CA ALA A 69 13.52 -13.80 -2.82
C ALA A 69 13.47 -12.26 -2.81
N ALA A 70 14.62 -11.61 -3.02
CA ALA A 70 14.70 -10.15 -3.16
C ALA A 70 13.85 -9.66 -4.34
N ARG A 71 13.93 -10.37 -5.48
CA ARG A 71 13.17 -10.07 -6.68
C ARG A 71 11.67 -10.21 -6.44
N GLU A 72 11.23 -11.35 -5.91
CA GLU A 72 9.81 -11.62 -5.65
C GLU A 72 9.21 -10.55 -4.71
N ALA A 73 9.90 -10.22 -3.60
CA ALA A 73 9.42 -9.23 -2.65
C ALA A 73 9.29 -7.82 -3.25
N LEU A 74 10.21 -7.42 -4.12
CA LEU A 74 10.14 -6.15 -4.83
C LEU A 74 9.06 -6.14 -5.93
N GLU A 75 8.88 -7.24 -6.66
CA GLU A 75 7.83 -7.38 -7.69
C GLU A 75 6.43 -7.36 -7.04
N ASP A 76 6.25 -8.04 -5.90
CA ASP A 76 5.01 -8.02 -5.12
C ASP A 76 4.69 -6.60 -4.62
N TYR A 77 5.68 -5.91 -4.07
CA TYR A 77 5.49 -4.54 -3.62
C TYR A 77 5.17 -3.60 -4.78
N LEU A 78 5.88 -3.70 -5.91
CA LEU A 78 5.59 -2.89 -7.09
C LEU A 78 4.18 -3.18 -7.63
N SER A 79 3.77 -4.45 -7.67
CA SER A 79 2.42 -4.84 -8.10
C SER A 79 1.35 -4.27 -7.18
N TYR A 80 1.57 -4.26 -5.86
CA TYR A 80 0.70 -3.59 -4.90
C TYR A 80 0.60 -2.07 -5.16
N LEU A 81 1.72 -1.39 -5.40
CA LEU A 81 1.72 0.04 -5.72
C LEU A 81 0.98 0.33 -7.02
N GLU A 82 1.13 -0.54 -8.04
CA GLU A 82 0.46 -0.41 -9.34
C GLU A 82 -1.04 -0.64 -9.27
N ALA A 83 -1.48 -1.60 -8.46
CA ALA A 83 -2.90 -1.85 -8.22
C ALA A 83 -3.57 -0.74 -7.38
N SER A 84 -2.79 0.00 -6.60
CA SER A 84 -3.28 1.06 -5.71
C SER A 84 -3.62 2.33 -6.47
N ARG A 85 -4.81 2.90 -6.22
CA ARG A 85 -5.16 4.26 -6.66
C ARG A 85 -4.56 5.30 -5.69
N PRO A 86 -4.31 6.55 -6.11
CA PRO A 86 -3.84 7.59 -5.20
C PRO A 86 -4.88 7.91 -4.10
N ARG A 87 -4.40 8.40 -2.96
CA ARG A 87 -5.24 8.86 -1.85
C ARG A 87 -6.04 10.10 -2.24
N ASP A 88 -7.35 10.05 -2.04
CA ASP A 88 -8.26 11.20 -2.09
C ASP A 88 -8.63 11.71 -0.67
N GLU A 89 -9.39 12.81 -0.58
CA GLU A 89 -9.89 13.36 0.71
C GLU A 89 -10.70 12.36 1.53
N ARG A 90 -11.46 11.49 0.84
CA ARG A 90 -12.21 10.39 1.45
C ARG A 90 -11.66 9.09 0.95
N TRP A 91 -10.76 8.52 1.74
CA TRP A 91 -10.11 7.25 1.43
C TRP A 91 -11.14 6.14 1.14
N LYS A 92 -10.80 5.30 0.15
CA LYS A 92 -11.55 4.11 -0.26
C LYS A 92 -10.62 2.89 -0.26
N LEU A 93 -11.20 1.69 -0.15
CA LEU A 93 -10.44 0.45 0.00
C LEU A 93 -9.43 0.18 -1.13
N ASP A 94 -9.68 0.68 -2.33
CA ASP A 94 -8.82 0.50 -3.49
C ASP A 94 -7.86 1.68 -3.74
N GLN A 95 -7.74 2.58 -2.76
CA GLN A 95 -6.78 3.67 -2.73
C GLN A 95 -5.66 3.37 -1.74
N HIS A 96 -4.46 3.87 -2.05
CA HIS A 96 -3.36 3.87 -1.11
C HIS A 96 -3.73 4.68 0.13
N PRO A 97 -3.53 4.16 1.35
CA PRO A 97 -4.02 4.80 2.58
C PRO A 97 -3.32 6.11 2.91
N MET A 98 -2.08 6.28 2.42
CA MET A 98 -1.21 7.40 2.82
C MET A 98 -0.69 8.25 1.66
N LEU A 99 -0.57 7.70 0.45
CA LEU A 99 0.24 8.31 -0.60
C LEU A 99 -0.66 9.02 -1.62
N SER A 100 -0.33 10.28 -1.89
CA SER A 100 -0.85 11.04 -3.03
C SER A 100 -0.36 10.46 -4.36
N ALA A 101 -0.90 10.92 -5.49
CA ALA A 101 -0.47 10.47 -6.82
C ALA A 101 1.03 10.66 -7.05
N ARG A 102 1.57 11.80 -6.62
CA ARG A 102 3.00 12.10 -6.76
C ARG A 102 3.87 11.17 -5.90
N GLU A 103 3.48 10.94 -4.65
CA GLU A 103 4.23 10.07 -3.73
C GLU A 103 4.13 8.60 -4.16
N LEU A 104 2.98 8.17 -4.66
CA LEU A 104 2.80 6.82 -5.19
C LEU A 104 3.68 6.59 -6.43
N ALA A 105 3.73 7.56 -7.36
CA ALA A 105 4.62 7.50 -8.50
C ALA A 105 6.10 7.53 -8.07
N TRP A 106 6.44 8.30 -7.03
CA TRP A 106 7.78 8.31 -6.46
C TRP A 106 8.19 6.92 -5.95
N ASP A 107 7.35 6.26 -5.15
CA ASP A 107 7.63 4.93 -4.61
C ASP A 107 7.71 3.85 -5.69
N LYS A 108 6.86 3.94 -6.73
CA LYS A 108 6.98 3.07 -7.92
C LYS A 108 8.31 3.24 -8.62
N ALA A 109 8.78 4.50 -8.79
CA ALA A 109 10.06 4.79 -9.42
C ALA A 109 11.23 4.18 -8.65
N LEU A 110 11.23 4.30 -7.32
CA LEU A 110 12.27 3.71 -6.47
C LEU A 110 12.26 2.19 -6.50
N THR A 111 11.08 1.58 -6.38
CA THR A 111 10.93 0.12 -6.36
C THR A 111 11.35 -0.50 -7.70
N ALA A 112 10.90 0.08 -8.82
CA ALA A 112 11.33 -0.34 -10.15
C ALA A 112 12.83 -0.13 -10.37
N GLY A 113 13.41 0.96 -9.86
CA GLY A 113 14.85 1.18 -9.94
C GLY A 113 15.67 0.17 -9.13
N ARG A 114 15.18 -0.27 -7.95
CA ARG A 114 15.82 -1.35 -7.17
C ARG A 114 15.75 -2.70 -7.88
N LEU A 115 14.61 -3.03 -8.49
CA LEU A 115 14.50 -4.21 -9.36
C LEU A 115 15.52 -4.13 -10.50
N ALA A 116 15.66 -2.98 -11.14
CA ALA A 116 16.62 -2.81 -12.22
C ALA A 116 18.08 -2.99 -11.75
N LEU A 117 18.44 -2.49 -10.56
CA LEU A 117 19.75 -2.70 -9.95
C LEU A 117 19.99 -4.17 -9.59
N LEU A 118 18.99 -4.84 -9.03
CA LEU A 118 19.06 -6.25 -8.68
C LEU A 118 19.29 -7.11 -9.95
N GLU A 119 18.54 -6.86 -11.02
CA GLU A 119 18.70 -7.55 -12.29
C GLU A 119 20.07 -7.28 -12.95
N GLU A 120 20.65 -6.09 -12.77
CA GLU A 120 22.01 -5.79 -13.23
C GLU A 120 23.07 -6.61 -12.52
N ARG A 121 22.95 -6.77 -11.20
CA ARG A 121 23.89 -7.55 -10.38
C ARG A 121 23.95 -9.01 -10.80
N GLU A 122 22.80 -9.57 -11.19
CA GLU A 122 22.68 -10.94 -11.68
C GLU A 122 22.94 -11.09 -13.20
N GLY A 123 23.33 -10.03 -13.89
CA GLY A 123 23.62 -10.08 -15.32
C GLY A 123 22.38 -10.17 -16.23
N GLN A 124 21.17 -9.95 -15.70
CA GLN A 124 19.89 -10.00 -16.41
C GLN A 124 19.61 -8.68 -17.15
N SER A 125 20.47 -8.34 -18.12
CA SER A 125 20.47 -7.02 -18.78
C SER A 125 19.14 -6.64 -19.42
N ALA A 126 18.42 -7.60 -20.03
CA ALA A 126 17.12 -7.32 -20.65
C ALA A 126 16.03 -6.97 -19.63
N ALA A 127 15.98 -7.69 -18.51
CA ALA A 127 15.05 -7.41 -17.41
C ALA A 127 15.36 -6.06 -16.76
N ALA A 128 16.65 -5.80 -16.50
CA ALA A 128 17.12 -4.52 -15.97
C ALA A 128 16.69 -3.33 -16.86
N MET A 129 16.85 -3.44 -18.18
CA MET A 129 16.44 -2.37 -19.11
C MET A 129 14.93 -2.09 -19.05
N ASN A 130 14.10 -3.13 -18.91
CA ASN A 130 12.66 -2.97 -18.76
C ASN A 130 12.33 -2.20 -17.47
N PHE A 131 12.89 -2.63 -16.34
CA PHE A 131 12.64 -1.97 -15.06
C PHE A 131 13.17 -0.54 -15.00
N TRP A 132 14.30 -0.23 -15.64
CA TRP A 132 14.75 1.15 -15.77
C TRP A 132 13.78 2.01 -16.57
N ALA A 133 13.27 1.52 -17.70
CA ALA A 133 12.29 2.26 -18.50
C ALA A 133 11.00 2.56 -17.70
N ARG A 134 10.55 1.59 -16.88
CA ARG A 134 9.43 1.78 -15.96
C ARG A 134 9.75 2.83 -14.89
N ALA A 135 10.92 2.73 -14.25
CA ALA A 135 11.37 3.68 -13.23
C ALA A 135 11.42 5.12 -13.76
N GLU A 136 11.93 5.33 -14.98
CA GLU A 136 11.93 6.63 -15.64
C GLU A 136 10.51 7.14 -15.96
N GLY A 137 9.59 6.23 -16.30
CA GLY A 137 8.17 6.53 -16.48
C GLY A 137 7.54 7.07 -15.20
N TYR A 138 7.66 6.33 -14.09
CA TYR A 138 7.12 6.77 -12.81
C TYR A 138 7.82 8.02 -12.26
N ALA A 139 9.13 8.18 -12.49
CA ALA A 139 9.86 9.38 -12.08
C ALA A 139 9.34 10.64 -12.80
N ARG A 140 8.94 10.52 -14.09
CA ARG A 140 8.26 11.59 -14.83
C ARG A 140 6.88 11.90 -14.24
N GLU A 141 6.09 10.89 -13.92
CA GLU A 141 4.79 11.03 -13.24
C GLU A 141 4.93 11.70 -11.86
N ALA A 142 6.01 11.40 -11.14
CA ALA A 142 6.35 12.01 -9.86
C ALA A 142 6.92 13.44 -9.97
N HIS A 143 7.04 13.96 -11.18
CA HIS A 143 7.64 15.26 -11.50
C HIS A 143 9.08 15.41 -10.97
N TRP A 144 9.90 14.37 -11.10
CA TRP A 144 11.33 14.48 -10.80
C TRP A 144 12.01 15.47 -11.73
N LYS A 145 12.88 16.31 -11.17
CA LYS A 145 13.61 17.33 -11.93
C LYS A 145 14.44 16.74 -13.08
N ASN A 146 14.98 15.54 -12.90
CA ASN A 146 15.76 14.80 -13.91
C ASN A 146 15.44 13.30 -13.84
N PRO A 147 14.38 12.82 -14.52
CA PRO A 147 13.85 11.47 -14.36
C PRO A 147 14.63 10.38 -15.13
N GLY A 148 15.89 10.63 -15.50
CA GLY A 148 16.70 9.66 -16.24
C GLY A 148 17.38 8.64 -15.34
N ARG A 149 17.61 7.43 -15.87
CA ARG A 149 18.23 6.27 -15.21
C ARG A 149 19.44 6.63 -14.34
N ASP A 150 20.40 7.39 -14.86
CA ASP A 150 21.62 7.72 -14.11
C ASP A 150 21.35 8.57 -12.86
N ASN A 151 20.32 9.42 -12.89
CA ASN A 151 19.92 10.20 -11.72
C ASN A 151 19.17 9.33 -10.71
N ILE A 152 18.31 8.43 -11.19
CA ILE A 152 17.60 7.47 -10.35
C ILE A 152 18.60 6.53 -9.66
N ARG A 153 19.54 5.94 -10.41
CA ARG A 153 20.62 5.12 -9.87
C ARG A 153 21.44 5.87 -8.82
N ARG A 154 21.93 7.08 -9.11
CA ARG A 154 22.69 7.87 -8.12
C ARG A 154 21.88 8.21 -6.88
N PHE A 155 20.57 8.38 -7.02
CA PHE A 155 19.70 8.60 -5.88
C PHE A 155 19.53 7.33 -5.04
N LEU A 156 19.25 6.19 -5.68
CA LEU A 156 19.14 4.88 -5.03
C LEU A 156 20.42 4.47 -4.33
N ASN A 157 21.58 4.53 -4.99
CA ASN A 157 22.86 4.19 -4.36
C ASN A 157 23.12 5.04 -3.11
N ARG A 158 22.73 6.32 -3.10
CA ARG A 158 22.86 7.18 -1.91
C ARG A 158 21.89 6.79 -0.79
N LEU A 159 20.67 6.37 -1.14
CA LEU A 159 19.68 5.91 -0.16
C LEU A 159 20.08 4.56 0.45
N ASP A 160 20.54 3.64 -0.39
CA ASP A 160 20.89 2.27 -0.02
C ASP A 160 22.31 2.18 0.59
N GLY A 161 23.01 3.31 0.75
CA GLY A 161 24.33 3.37 1.38
C GLY A 161 25.48 2.83 0.53
N GLU A 162 25.26 2.59 -0.76
CA GLU A 162 26.27 2.05 -1.66
C GLU A 162 27.25 3.13 -2.15
N PRO A 163 28.55 2.82 -2.28
CA PRO A 163 29.51 3.75 -2.84
C PRO A 163 29.11 4.11 -4.28
N VAL A 164 28.83 5.38 -4.51
CA VAL A 164 28.51 5.90 -5.84
C VAL A 164 29.73 5.67 -6.73
N PRO A 165 29.63 4.91 -7.84
CA PRO A 165 30.74 4.77 -8.76
C PRO A 165 31.13 6.15 -9.24
N GLN A 166 32.36 6.57 -8.94
CA GLN A 166 32.85 7.87 -9.41
C GLN A 166 32.81 7.85 -10.93
N PRO A 167 32.34 8.94 -11.59
CA PRO A 167 32.43 9.03 -13.04
C PRO A 167 33.89 8.86 -13.41
N THR A 168 34.23 7.72 -14.02
CA THR A 168 35.57 7.48 -14.54
C THR A 168 35.85 8.60 -15.53
N ALA A 169 36.84 9.43 -15.22
CA ALA A 169 37.26 10.60 -15.98
C ALA A 169 37.93 10.24 -17.33
N ALA A 170 37.37 9.26 -18.06
CA ALA A 170 37.95 8.65 -19.24
C ALA A 170 37.40 9.23 -20.56
N ALA A 171 36.90 10.47 -20.57
CA ALA A 171 36.41 11.11 -21.80
C ALA A 171 36.74 12.61 -21.90
N ALA A 172 37.84 13.04 -21.26
CA ALA A 172 38.36 14.42 -21.38
C ALA A 172 39.81 14.46 -21.87
N GLY A 173 40.24 13.42 -22.59
CA GLY A 173 41.50 13.41 -23.33
C GLY A 173 41.24 12.83 -24.71
N ASP A 174 40.93 13.71 -25.66
CA ASP A 174 41.39 13.66 -27.07
C ASP A 174 40.52 14.62 -27.91
N GLY A 175 41.13 15.75 -28.30
CA GLY A 175 40.54 16.80 -29.12
C GLY A 175 41.24 18.14 -28.93
#